data_AF-A0A844CX64-F1
#
_entry.id   AF-A0A844CX64-F1
#
_cell.length_a   1.000
_cell.length_b   1.000
_cell.length_c   1.000
_cell.angle_alpha   90.00
_cell.angle_beta   90.00
_cell.angle_gamma   90.00
#
_symmetry.space_group_name_H-M   'P 1'
#
loop_
_entity.id
_entity.type
_entity.pdbx_description
1 polymer ?
#
loop_
_entity_poly.entity_id
_entity_poly.type
_entity_poly.pdbx_seq_one_letter_code
_entity_poly.pdbx_strand_id
1 'polypeptide(L)' 'MNTPVTDAIVKFGNNKLAATLGVSPQAVSKWAKNGQVPPRRALAASAVLGLSPWLLCPGVFGPATTTKETP' A
#
# COMPACT_ATOMS: atom_id res chain seq x y z
N MET A 1 6.42 -11.61 -8.48
CA MET A 1 7.23 -10.54 -7.86
C MET A 1 6.58 -10.18 -6.55
N ASN A 2 7.27 -10.38 -5.41
CA ASN A 2 6.74 -9.97 -4.11
C ASN A 2 6.93 -8.47 -3.97
N THR A 3 5.82 -7.73 -4.01
CA THR A 3 5.86 -6.28 -3.82
C THR A 3 6.01 -5.96 -2.32
N PRO A 4 6.57 -4.79 -1.95
CA PRO A 4 6.63 -4.37 -0.54
C PRO A 4 5.23 -4.33 0.11
N VAL A 5 4.19 -4.07 -0.67
CA VAL A 5 2.79 -4.12 -0.23
C VAL A 5 2.39 -5.54 0.14
N THR A 6 2.69 -6.51 -0.72
CA THR A 6 2.38 -7.93 -0.47
C THR A 6 3.09 -8.42 0.80
N ASP A 7 4.39 -8.12 0.94
CA ASP A 7 5.19 -8.55 2.10
C ASP A 7 4.64 -7.98 3.42
N ALA A 8 4.35 -6.68 3.45
CA ALA A 8 3.80 -6.03 4.63
C ALA A 8 2.42 -6.57 5.02
N ILE A 9 1.55 -6.85 4.03
CA ILE A 9 0.24 -7.45 4.27
C ILE A 9 0.39 -8.86 4.84
N VAL A 10 1.32 -9.67 4.32
CA VAL A 10 1.58 -11.03 4.81
C VAL A 10 2.13 -10.99 6.23
N LYS A 11 3.10 -10.09 6.50
CA LYS A 11 3.72 -9.92 7.82
C LYS A 11 2.73 -9.45 8.89
N PHE A 12 1.81 -8.55 8.55
CA PHE A 12 0.78 -8.08 9.48
C PHE A 12 -0.38 -9.07 9.64
N GLY A 13 -0.71 -9.78 8.55
CA GLY A 13 -1.82 -10.71 8.45
C GLY A 13 -3.03 -10.11 7.72
N ASN A 14 -3.45 -10.76 6.62
CA ASN A 14 -4.51 -10.29 5.72
C ASN A 14 -5.84 -10.00 6.44
N ASN A 15 -6.33 -10.95 7.26
CA ASN A 15 -7.59 -10.80 7.99
C ASN A 15 -7.51 -9.76 9.11
N LYS A 16 -6.34 -9.65 9.75
CA LYS A 16 -6.10 -8.66 10.79
C LYS A 16 -6.10 -7.25 10.20
N LEU A 17 -5.40 -7.04 9.10
CA LEU A 17 -5.38 -5.76 8.40
C LEU A 17 -6.77 -5.36 7.91
N ALA A 18 -7.53 -6.33 7.37
CA ALA A 18 -8.90 -6.11 6.92
C ALA A 18 -9.80 -5.64 8.08
N ALA A 19 -9.74 -6.31 9.23
CA ALA A 19 -10.47 -5.93 10.43
C ALA A 19 -10.06 -4.55 10.96
N THR A 20 -8.75 -4.26 11.04
CA THR A 20 -8.24 -2.97 11.51
C THR A 20 -8.66 -1.81 10.61
N LEU A 21 -8.69 -2.01 9.29
CA LEU A 21 -9.07 -0.97 8.33
C LEU A 21 -10.57 -0.92 8.02
N GLY A 22 -11.37 -1.84 8.60
CA GLY A 22 -12.81 -1.93 8.31
C GLY A 22 -13.11 -2.27 6.85
N VAL A 23 -12.27 -3.09 6.20
CA VAL A 23 -12.42 -3.53 4.81
C VAL A 23 -12.58 -5.04 4.72
N SER A 24 -13.01 -5.54 3.56
CA SER A 24 -13.09 -6.99 3.36
C SER A 24 -11.70 -7.61 3.18
N PRO A 25 -11.46 -8.85 3.66
CA PRO A 25 -10.22 -9.58 3.39
C PRO A 25 -9.92 -9.77 1.90
N GLN A 26 -10.97 -9.81 1.07
CA GLN A 26 -10.84 -9.88 -0.38
C GLN A 26 -10.26 -8.60 -0.97
N ALA A 27 -10.64 -7.42 -0.43
CA ALA A 27 -10.05 -6.15 -0.84
C ALA A 27 -8.55 -6.11 -0.55
N VAL A 28 -8.15 -6.54 0.65
CA VAL A 28 -6.73 -6.61 1.04
C VAL A 28 -5.96 -7.60 0.15
N SER A 29 -6.55 -8.76 -0.14
CA SER A 29 -5.95 -9.74 -1.04
C SER A 29 -5.78 -9.17 -2.47
N LYS A 30 -6.75 -8.37 -2.94
CA LYS A 30 -6.64 -7.65 -4.23
C LYS A 30 -5.52 -6.61 -4.21
N TRP A 31 -5.32 -5.89 -3.10
CA TRP A 31 -4.19 -4.95 -2.97
C TRP A 31 -2.85 -5.68 -3.02
N ALA A 32 -2.74 -6.81 -2.32
CA ALA A 32 -1.54 -7.64 -2.33
C ALA A 32 -1.22 -8.20 -3.72
N LYS A 33 -2.23 -8.60 -4.49
CA LYS A 33 -2.08 -9.06 -5.89
C LYS A 33 -1.69 -7.93 -6.84
N ASN A 34 -2.29 -6.75 -6.66
CA ASN A 34 -2.01 -5.58 -7.49
C ASN A 34 -0.73 -4.83 -7.08
N GLY A 35 -0.17 -5.15 -5.91
CA GLY A 35 0.96 -4.43 -5.32
C GLY A 35 0.65 -2.98 -4.95
N GLN A 36 -0.63 -2.62 -4.78
CA GLN A 36 -1.06 -1.25 -4.57
C GLN A 36 -2.29 -1.17 -3.67
N VAL A 37 -2.25 -0.24 -2.72
CA VAL A 37 -3.37 0.17 -1.86
C VAL A 37 -4.04 1.41 -2.47
N PRO A 38 -5.38 1.51 -2.46
CA PRO A 38 -6.08 2.70 -2.94
C PRO A 38 -5.69 3.96 -2.14
N PRO A 39 -5.63 5.14 -2.77
CA PRO A 39 -5.15 6.37 -2.12
C PRO A 39 -5.92 6.72 -0.85
N ARG A 40 -7.27 6.56 -0.89
CA ARG A 40 -8.17 6.77 0.25
C ARG A 40 -7.84 5.92 1.48
N ARG A 41 -7.12 4.81 1.31
CA ARG A 41 -6.76 3.87 2.38
C ARG A 41 -5.25 3.80 2.60
N ALA A 42 -4.44 4.39 1.73
CA ALA A 42 -2.98 4.37 1.82
C ALA A 42 -2.48 5.03 3.12
N LEU A 43 -3.09 6.14 3.54
CA LEU A 43 -2.74 6.80 4.81
C LEU A 43 -3.09 5.94 6.03
N ALA A 44 -4.30 5.36 6.06
CA ALA A 44 -4.71 4.48 7.15
C ALA A 44 -3.85 3.21 7.20
N ALA A 45 -3.59 2.59 6.05
CA ALA A 45 -2.72 1.43 5.93
C ALA A 45 -1.27 1.78 6.31
N SER A 46 -0.79 2.97 5.99
CA SER A 46 0.53 3.48 6.38
C SER A 46 0.66 3.57 7.89
N ALA A 47 -0.34 4.15 8.58
CA ALA A 47 -0.35 4.24 10.03
C ALA A 47 -0.37 2.86 10.73
N VAL A 48 -1.03 1.87 10.12
CA VAL A 48 -1.12 0.50 10.68
C VAL A 48 0.13 -0.33 10.37
N LEU A 49 0.66 -0.25 9.15
CA LEU A 49 1.78 -1.05 8.68
C LEU A 49 3.15 -0.44 8.99
N GLY A 50 3.19 0.84 9.39
CA GLY A 50 4.43 1.58 9.62
C GLY A 50 5.24 1.82 8.34
N LEU A 51 4.59 1.73 7.18
CA LEU A 51 5.21 1.96 5.87
C LEU A 51 4.84 3.34 5.35
N SER A 52 5.74 3.95 4.58
CA SER A 52 5.43 5.22 3.93
C SER A 52 4.32 5.10 2.88
N PRO A 53 3.42 6.10 2.76
CA PRO A 53 2.30 6.07 1.81
C PRO A 53 2.72 5.85 0.35
N TRP A 54 3.92 6.29 -0.04
CA TRP A 54 4.47 6.10 -1.38
C TRP A 54 4.81 4.64 -1.72
N LEU A 55 5.15 3.82 -0.73
CA LEU A 55 5.36 2.39 -0.92
C LEU A 55 4.04 1.66 -1.13
N LEU A 56 2.96 2.16 -0.52
CA LEU A 56 1.63 1.58 -0.60
C LEU A 56 0.86 2.04 -1.84
N CYS A 57 1.08 3.29 -2.27
CA CYS A 57 0.37 3.91 -3.38
C CYS A 57 1.30 4.86 -4.15
N PRO A 58 2.25 4.32 -4.93
CA PRO A 58 3.24 5.12 -5.65
C PRO A 58 2.61 6.04 -6.71
N GLY A 59 1.47 5.68 -7.30
CA GLY A 59 0.81 6.53 -8.29
C GLY A 59 0.26 7.85 -7.76
N VAL A 60 0.11 7.99 -6.43
CA VAL A 60 -0.40 9.22 -5.80
C VAL A 60 0.61 9.85 -4.85
N PHE A 61 1.33 9.03 -4.09
CA PHE A 61 2.29 9.49 -3.09
C PHE A 61 3.74 9.24 -3.48
N GLY A 62 3.98 8.49 -4.56
CA GLY A 62 5.32 8.29 -5.11
C GLY A 62 5.99 9.63 -5.35
N PRO A 63 7.33 9.70 -5.29
CA PRO A 63 8.00 10.87 -5.80
C PRO A 63 7.51 11.03 -7.22
N ALA A 64 6.82 12.14 -7.51
CA ALA A 64 6.56 12.55 -8.86
C ALA A 64 7.89 12.39 -9.56
N THR A 65 7.99 11.43 -10.49
CA THR A 65 9.24 11.15 -11.18
C THR A 65 9.81 12.49 -11.53
N THR A 66 10.95 12.82 -10.91
CA THR A 66 11.57 14.12 -11.06
C THR A 66 11.54 14.39 -12.56
N THR A 67 10.81 15.45 -12.93
CA THR A 67 10.93 16.01 -14.26
C THR A 67 12.41 16.05 -14.54
N LYS A 68 12.84 15.53 -15.69
CA LYS A 68 14.19 15.73 -16.17
C LYS A 68 14.50 17.23 -16.08
N GLU A 69 15.21 17.66 -15.06
CA GLU A 69 15.92 18.93 -15.06
C GLU A 69 17.16 18.67 -15.91
N THR A 70 16.99 18.84 -17.21
CA THR A 70 18.07 18.88 -18.19
C THR A 70 18.68 20.28 -18.12
N PRO A 71 19.99 20.43 -17.78
CA PRO A 71 20.72 21.66 -18.08
C PRO A 71 21.01 21.77 -19.58
#